data_AF-A0A2W6AZ79-F1
#
_entry.id   AF-A0A2W6AZ79-F1
#
_cell.length_a   1.000
_cell.length_b   1.000
_cell.length_c   1.000
_cell.angle_alpha   90.00
_cell.angle_beta   90.00
_cell.angle_gamma   90.00
#
_symmetry.space_group_name_H-M   'P 1'
#
loop_
_entity.id
_entity.type
_entity.pdbx_description
1 polymer ?
#
loop_
_entity_poly.entity_id
_entity_poly.type
_entity_poly.pdbx_seq_one_letter_code
_entity_poly.pdbx_strand_id
1 'polypeptide(L)'
;MSGLPAPLYPGDLMRGCEEVLELFARYLVRFVDTGHTHYNELVNDGRTIYADARSTGQVEEGPPGFSIAVVDGDVVSWKFKARDEPGPFVQLTTPSDCRLITAPASPTRLVRGACWMRARVWSARVVISVGCVDGGPELAMEPATEVRLTWSCGVPGLGDGLHGITARARDASGASADDAITILVSQSGEYDRPARAADGSDADCVGVWPEKGILGTQLGPNKNRRKW
;
A
#
# COMPACT_ATOMS: atom_id res chain seq x y z
N MET A 1 30.98 -9.08 20.47
CA MET A 1 30.60 -8.82 19.06
C MET A 1 29.30 -8.06 19.09
N SER A 2 29.34 -6.75 18.83
CA SER A 2 28.14 -5.93 18.68
C SER A 2 27.48 -6.30 17.36
N GLY A 3 26.35 -7.00 17.41
CA GLY A 3 25.51 -7.21 16.24
C GLY A 3 25.08 -5.83 15.73
N LEU A 4 25.57 -5.46 14.54
CA LEU A 4 25.01 -4.34 13.81
C LEU A 4 23.55 -4.69 13.48
N PRO A 5 22.62 -3.71 13.52
CA PRO A 5 21.24 -3.95 13.13
C PRO A 5 21.20 -4.51 11.70
N ALA A 6 20.26 -5.40 11.43
CA ALA A 6 20.10 -5.96 10.09
C ALA A 6 19.69 -4.83 9.14
N PRO A 7 20.26 -4.75 7.92
CA PRO A 7 19.92 -3.70 6.97
C PRO A 7 18.45 -3.85 6.56
N LEU A 8 17.70 -2.78 6.74
CA LEU A 8 16.27 -2.72 6.40
C LEU A 8 16.10 -2.34 4.94
N TYR A 9 16.87 -1.35 4.49
CA TYR A 9 16.87 -0.88 3.12
C TYR A 9 18.27 -1.06 2.48
N PRO A 10 18.39 -1.01 1.13
CA PRO A 10 19.70 -1.11 0.48
C PRO A 10 20.74 -0.11 1.01
N GLY A 11 20.31 1.09 1.42
CA GLY A 11 21.13 2.13 2.02
C GLY A 11 21.72 1.78 3.39
N ASP A 12 21.15 0.79 4.09
CA ASP A 12 21.70 0.27 5.35
C ASP A 12 22.82 -0.76 5.12
N LEU A 13 23.04 -1.20 3.88
CA LEU A 13 24.10 -2.13 3.56
C LEU A 13 25.47 -1.48 3.75
N MET A 14 26.34 -2.12 4.54
CA MET A 14 27.73 -1.66 4.72
C MET A 14 28.51 -1.59 3.39
N ARG A 15 28.16 -2.45 2.43
CA ARG A 15 28.73 -2.53 1.07
C ARG A 15 27.66 -3.11 0.14
N GLY A 16 27.63 -2.73 -1.12
CA GLY A 16 26.72 -3.33 -2.11
C GLY A 16 25.42 -2.54 -2.36
N CYS A 17 25.25 -1.36 -1.74
CA CYS A 17 24.02 -0.56 -1.89
C CYS A 17 23.75 -0.22 -3.37
N GLU A 18 24.74 0.39 -4.05
CA GLU A 18 24.61 0.81 -5.45
C GLU A 18 24.32 -0.40 -6.37
N GLU A 19 25.00 -1.51 -6.15
CA GLU A 19 24.81 -2.73 -6.93
C GLU A 19 23.40 -3.33 -6.75
N VAL A 20 22.88 -3.34 -5.51
CA VAL A 20 21.52 -3.81 -5.23
C VAL A 20 20.47 -2.88 -5.85
N LEU A 21 20.65 -1.56 -5.71
CA LEU A 21 19.76 -0.57 -6.32
C LEU A 21 19.77 -0.67 -7.85
N GLU A 22 20.94 -0.88 -8.46
CA GLU A 22 21.06 -1.10 -9.90
C GLU A 22 20.35 -2.40 -10.33
N LEU A 23 20.48 -3.48 -9.57
CA LEU A 23 19.75 -4.72 -9.83
C LEU A 23 18.24 -4.50 -9.76
N PHE A 24 17.74 -3.82 -8.72
CA PHE A 24 16.31 -3.52 -8.58
C PHE A 24 15.79 -2.68 -9.74
N ALA A 25 16.54 -1.65 -10.15
CA ALA A 25 16.20 -0.83 -11.29
C ALA A 25 16.21 -1.63 -12.61
N ARG A 26 17.25 -2.44 -12.84
CA ARG A 26 17.43 -3.24 -14.06
C ARG A 26 16.32 -4.28 -14.24
N TYR A 27 15.91 -4.93 -13.15
CA TYR A 27 14.89 -5.98 -13.17
C TYR A 27 13.48 -5.47 -12.84
N LEU A 28 13.29 -4.14 -12.77
CA LEU A 28 12.00 -3.50 -12.53
C LEU A 28 11.29 -4.03 -11.28
N VAL A 29 12.06 -4.25 -10.20
CA VAL A 29 11.50 -4.69 -8.92
C VAL A 29 10.48 -3.65 -8.47
N ARG A 30 9.23 -4.08 -8.29
CA ARG A 30 8.13 -3.17 -7.94
C ARG A 30 7.98 -3.00 -6.45
N PHE A 31 8.26 -4.06 -5.71
CA PHE A 31 7.99 -4.16 -4.30
C PHE A 31 9.03 -5.03 -3.61
N VAL A 32 9.52 -4.56 -2.46
CA VAL A 32 10.37 -5.30 -1.54
C VAL A 32 9.70 -5.24 -0.17
N ASP A 33 9.32 -6.41 0.36
CA ASP A 33 8.78 -6.51 1.71
C ASP A 33 9.88 -6.96 2.66
N THR A 34 10.03 -6.27 3.77
CA THR A 34 11.03 -6.56 4.78
C THR A 34 10.39 -6.83 6.14
N GLY A 35 11.24 -7.10 7.11
CA GLY A 35 10.88 -7.12 8.53
C GLY A 35 11.89 -6.24 9.28
N HIS A 36 12.00 -6.49 10.59
CA HIS A 36 13.04 -6.00 11.50
C HIS A 36 12.72 -4.74 12.29
N THR A 37 12.03 -3.73 11.74
CA THR A 37 11.84 -2.48 12.50
C THR A 37 10.82 -2.57 13.62
N HIS A 38 9.93 -3.55 13.53
CA HIS A 38 8.82 -3.71 14.46
C HIS A 38 7.77 -2.58 14.42
N TYR A 39 7.78 -1.75 13.38
CA TYR A 39 6.72 -0.80 13.03
C TYR A 39 6.33 -0.97 11.56
N ASN A 40 5.25 -0.33 11.13
CA ASN A 40 4.87 -0.32 9.72
C ASN A 40 5.48 0.91 9.04
N GLU A 41 6.09 0.71 7.87
CA GLU A 41 6.59 1.81 7.04
C GLU A 41 6.45 1.48 5.56
N LEU A 42 6.26 2.50 4.74
CA LEU A 42 6.35 2.39 3.28
C LEU A 42 7.31 3.47 2.79
N VAL A 43 8.21 3.08 1.89
CA VAL A 43 9.13 3.98 1.18
C VAL A 43 8.86 3.83 -0.31
N ASN A 44 8.81 4.95 -1.03
CA ASN A 44 8.68 4.95 -2.48
C ASN A 44 9.80 5.78 -3.10
N ASP A 45 10.83 5.13 -3.65
CA ASP A 45 11.97 5.80 -4.28
C ASP A 45 11.68 6.33 -5.71
N GLY A 46 10.43 6.18 -6.17
CA GLY A 46 9.99 6.53 -7.52
C GLY A 46 10.18 5.41 -8.55
N ARG A 47 10.75 4.27 -8.17
CA ARG A 47 10.93 3.06 -9.00
C ARG A 47 10.38 1.82 -8.28
N THR A 48 10.86 1.59 -7.06
CA THR A 48 10.57 0.47 -6.16
C THR A 48 9.86 0.98 -4.92
N ILE A 49 8.89 0.21 -4.44
CA ILE A 49 8.27 0.44 -3.13
C ILE A 49 8.89 -0.54 -2.13
N TYR A 50 9.32 -0.05 -0.98
CA TYR A 50 9.77 -0.87 0.12
C TYR A 50 8.71 -0.81 1.22
N ALA A 51 8.43 -1.94 1.84
CA ALA A 51 7.58 -2.00 3.01
C ALA A 51 8.34 -2.64 4.15
N ASP A 52 8.05 -2.14 5.35
CA ASP A 52 8.30 -2.91 6.54
C ASP A 52 7.02 -3.22 7.29
N ALA A 53 6.97 -4.44 7.83
CA ALA A 53 5.84 -4.94 8.57
C ALA A 53 6.16 -5.00 10.07
N ARG A 54 5.24 -4.46 10.86
CA ARG A 54 5.27 -4.51 12.31
C ARG A 54 5.37 -5.93 12.83
N SER A 55 6.18 -6.10 13.88
CA SER A 55 6.40 -7.37 14.57
C SER A 55 5.12 -7.89 15.21
N THR A 56 5.05 -9.20 15.45
CA THR A 56 4.01 -9.84 16.27
C THR A 56 4.44 -10.07 17.71
N GLY A 57 5.75 -10.05 18.00
CA GLY A 57 6.32 -10.37 19.31
C GLY A 57 6.86 -9.18 20.09
N GLN A 58 7.53 -8.24 19.41
CA GLN A 58 8.14 -7.06 20.02
C GLN A 58 7.62 -5.80 19.34
N VAL A 59 6.36 -5.45 19.60
CA VAL A 59 5.68 -4.38 18.87
C VAL A 59 6.17 -3.00 19.33
N GLU A 60 6.63 -2.15 18.40
CA GLU A 60 7.01 -0.76 18.73
C GLU A 60 5.84 0.24 18.64
N GLU A 61 4.78 -0.09 17.89
CA GLU A 61 3.59 0.75 17.73
C GLU A 61 2.33 -0.09 17.50
N GLY A 62 1.19 0.31 18.06
CA GLY A 62 -0.13 -0.31 17.79
C GLY A 62 -0.24 -1.82 18.13
N PRO A 63 -1.32 -2.49 17.69
CA PRO A 63 -1.51 -3.93 17.91
C PRO A 63 -0.68 -4.78 16.92
N PRO A 64 -0.35 -6.04 17.28
CA PRO A 64 0.27 -7.00 16.38
C PRO A 64 -0.70 -7.44 15.27
N GLY A 65 -0.14 -7.89 14.14
CA GLY A 65 -0.92 -8.23 12.96
C GLY A 65 -0.04 -8.70 11.81
N PHE A 66 -0.52 -8.53 10.59
CA PHE A 66 0.21 -8.88 9.37
C PHE A 66 -0.09 -7.86 8.27
N SER A 67 0.88 -7.64 7.40
CA SER A 67 0.70 -6.90 6.14
C SER A 67 0.13 -7.81 5.06
N ILE A 68 -0.67 -7.23 4.16
CA ILE A 68 -1.03 -7.82 2.89
C ILE A 68 -0.57 -6.87 1.79
N ALA A 69 0.42 -7.33 1.02
CA ALA A 69 0.82 -6.70 -0.23
C ALA A 69 0.11 -7.39 -1.41
N VAL A 70 -0.43 -6.61 -2.33
CA VAL A 70 -1.01 -7.12 -3.57
C VAL A 70 -0.36 -6.40 -4.74
N VAL A 71 0.17 -7.19 -5.69
CA VAL A 71 0.55 -6.74 -7.02
C VAL A 71 -0.58 -7.09 -7.97
N ASP A 72 -1.33 -6.09 -8.41
CA ASP A 72 -2.47 -6.22 -9.32
C ASP A 72 -2.11 -5.57 -10.66
N GLY A 73 -1.71 -6.40 -11.62
CA GLY A 73 -1.07 -5.93 -12.84
C GLY A 73 0.24 -5.20 -12.51
N ASP A 74 0.29 -3.90 -12.76
CA ASP A 74 1.42 -3.05 -12.42
C ASP A 74 1.21 -2.28 -11.11
N VAL A 75 0.06 -2.32 -10.46
CA VAL A 75 -0.17 -1.58 -9.21
C VAL A 75 0.31 -2.38 -8.02
N VAL A 76 1.05 -1.73 -7.12
CA VAL A 76 1.33 -2.24 -5.77
C VAL A 76 0.38 -1.57 -4.81
N SER A 77 -0.30 -2.38 -4.00
CA SER A 77 -1.09 -1.92 -2.87
C SER A 77 -0.65 -2.68 -1.62
N TRP A 78 -0.77 -2.03 -0.47
CA TRP A 78 -0.36 -2.58 0.81
C TRP A 78 -1.33 -2.14 1.89
N LYS A 79 -1.65 -3.02 2.83
CA LYS A 79 -2.45 -2.70 4.02
C LYS A 79 -2.11 -3.63 5.17
N PHE A 80 -2.07 -3.09 6.39
CA PHE A 80 -1.93 -3.87 7.60
C PHE A 80 -3.29 -4.32 8.16
N LYS A 81 -3.34 -5.55 8.65
CA LYS A 81 -4.49 -6.12 9.36
C LYS A 81 -4.08 -6.48 10.77
N ALA A 82 -4.64 -5.80 11.77
CA ALA A 82 -4.43 -6.21 13.15
C ALA A 82 -5.06 -7.59 13.39
N ARG A 83 -4.40 -8.45 14.17
CA ARG A 83 -4.83 -9.84 14.35
C ARG A 83 -6.25 -9.94 14.91
N ASP A 84 -6.56 -9.08 15.88
CA ASP A 84 -7.81 -9.13 16.64
C ASP A 84 -8.88 -8.18 16.06
N GLU A 85 -8.58 -7.49 14.96
CA GLU A 85 -9.58 -6.74 14.20
C GLU A 85 -10.59 -7.71 13.56
N PRO A 86 -11.91 -7.46 13.65
CA PRO A 86 -12.90 -8.34 13.03
C PRO A 86 -12.81 -8.31 11.50
N GLY A 87 -13.32 -9.37 10.85
CA GLY A 87 -13.51 -9.39 9.40
C GLY A 87 -14.80 -8.67 8.98
N PRO A 88 -15.04 -8.46 7.68
CA PRO A 88 -14.17 -8.79 6.53
C PRO A 88 -12.87 -7.97 6.50
N PHE A 89 -11.89 -8.36 5.70
CA PHE A 89 -10.76 -7.50 5.31
C PHE A 89 -10.94 -7.09 3.86
N VAL A 90 -10.85 -5.80 3.58
CA VAL A 90 -10.93 -5.23 2.22
C VAL A 90 -9.67 -4.42 1.93
N GLN A 91 -9.20 -4.52 0.68
CA GLN A 91 -8.07 -3.77 0.16
C GLN A 91 -8.34 -3.37 -1.30
N LEU A 92 -8.34 -2.07 -1.59
CA LEU A 92 -8.29 -1.53 -2.95
C LEU A 92 -6.93 -1.84 -3.56
N THR A 93 -6.93 -2.46 -4.74
CA THR A 93 -5.74 -2.96 -5.43
C THR A 93 -5.47 -2.23 -6.74
N THR A 94 -6.46 -1.56 -7.31
CA THR A 94 -6.32 -0.71 -8.50
C THR A 94 -7.44 0.33 -8.48
N PRO A 95 -7.18 1.59 -8.87
CA PRO A 95 -5.88 2.20 -9.22
C PRO A 95 -4.91 2.31 -8.04
N SER A 96 -3.69 2.76 -8.33
CA SER A 96 -2.67 3.05 -7.33
C SER A 96 -3.05 4.28 -6.51
N ASP A 97 -2.77 4.23 -5.21
CA ASP A 97 -2.74 5.44 -4.40
C ASP A 97 -1.64 6.39 -4.90
N CYS A 98 -1.91 7.70 -4.91
CA CYS A 98 -1.00 8.71 -5.45
C CYS A 98 0.39 8.70 -4.79
N ARG A 99 0.48 8.25 -3.54
CA ARG A 99 1.75 8.11 -2.80
C ARG A 99 2.63 6.98 -3.33
N LEU A 100 2.05 6.00 -4.02
CA LEU A 100 2.72 4.78 -4.50
C LEU A 100 2.98 4.79 -6.02
N ILE A 101 2.77 5.92 -6.70
CA ILE A 101 3.04 6.04 -8.14
C ILE A 101 4.55 5.91 -8.42
N THR A 102 4.94 4.86 -9.16
CA THR A 102 6.32 4.72 -9.73
C THR A 102 6.39 4.72 -11.26
N ALA A 103 5.24 4.67 -11.95
CA ALA A 103 5.16 4.67 -13.42
C ALA A 103 3.94 5.48 -13.91
N PRO A 104 4.02 6.82 -13.95
CA PRO A 104 2.88 7.70 -14.25
C PRO A 104 2.37 7.61 -15.71
N ALA A 105 3.10 6.93 -16.59
CA ALA A 105 2.61 6.62 -17.94
C ALA A 105 1.48 5.57 -17.93
N SER A 106 1.33 4.82 -16.84
CA SER A 106 0.31 3.78 -16.71
C SER A 106 -1.04 4.35 -16.23
N PRO A 107 -2.17 4.07 -16.91
CA PRO A 107 -3.49 4.60 -16.54
C PRO A 107 -4.05 4.01 -15.24
N THR A 108 -3.49 2.89 -14.76
CA THR A 108 -3.82 2.29 -13.45
C THR A 108 -3.06 2.95 -12.30
N ARG A 109 -2.10 3.83 -12.60
CA ARG A 109 -1.30 4.56 -11.60
C ARG A 109 -1.55 6.06 -11.64
N LEU A 110 -1.71 6.63 -12.84
CA LEU A 110 -2.16 7.99 -13.06
C LEU A 110 -3.44 7.92 -13.89
N VAL A 111 -4.58 8.11 -13.24
CA VAL A 111 -5.89 7.83 -13.84
C VAL A 111 -6.20 8.83 -14.95
N ARG A 112 -6.77 8.33 -16.05
CA ARG A 112 -7.22 9.11 -17.20
C ARG A 112 -8.56 8.57 -17.67
N GLY A 113 -9.50 9.46 -17.98
CA GLY A 113 -10.85 9.09 -18.37
C GLY A 113 -11.51 8.14 -17.38
N ALA A 114 -12.33 7.22 -17.90
CA ALA A 114 -12.95 6.16 -17.10
C ALA A 114 -11.90 5.13 -16.64
N CYS A 115 -12.10 4.56 -15.47
CA CYS A 115 -11.17 3.58 -14.91
C CYS A 115 -11.93 2.46 -14.18
N TRP A 116 -11.20 1.39 -13.88
CA TRP A 116 -11.71 0.26 -13.13
C TRP A 116 -11.17 0.31 -11.71
N MET A 117 -12.09 0.24 -10.74
CA MET A 117 -11.73 -0.02 -9.35
C MET A 117 -11.70 -1.52 -9.15
N ARG A 118 -10.67 -2.00 -8.44
CA ARG A 118 -10.57 -3.39 -8.00
C ARG A 118 -10.29 -3.42 -6.51
N ALA A 119 -10.97 -4.31 -5.82
CA ALA A 119 -10.76 -4.59 -4.41
C ALA A 119 -10.65 -6.08 -4.19
N ARG A 120 -9.77 -6.48 -3.28
CA ARG A 120 -9.74 -7.84 -2.73
C ARG A 120 -10.42 -7.88 -1.38
N VAL A 121 -11.24 -8.91 -1.18
CA VAL A 121 -12.03 -9.09 0.03
C VAL A 121 -11.86 -10.49 0.58
N TRP A 122 -11.45 -10.58 1.84
CA TRP A 122 -11.31 -11.83 2.58
C TRP A 122 -12.25 -11.82 3.78
N SER A 123 -13.04 -12.87 3.94
CA SER A 123 -13.87 -13.06 5.14
C SER A 123 -14.00 -14.55 5.47
N ALA A 124 -14.21 -14.84 6.76
CA ALA A 124 -14.61 -16.15 7.24
C ALA A 124 -16.10 -16.46 6.96
N ARG A 125 -16.87 -15.45 6.52
CA ARG A 125 -18.27 -15.56 6.11
C ARG A 125 -18.41 -15.18 4.64
N VAL A 126 -19.54 -15.53 4.05
CA VAL A 126 -19.86 -15.15 2.67
C VAL A 126 -19.91 -13.62 2.58
N VAL A 127 -19.15 -13.04 1.66
CA VAL A 127 -19.24 -11.61 1.33
C VAL A 127 -20.52 -11.39 0.54
N ILE A 128 -21.40 -10.53 1.04
CA ILE A 128 -22.74 -10.29 0.49
C ILE A 128 -22.80 -9.02 -0.35
N SER A 129 -21.92 -8.05 -0.10
CA SER A 129 -21.82 -6.85 -0.92
C SER A 129 -20.43 -6.22 -0.81
N VAL A 130 -20.02 -5.59 -1.90
CA VAL A 130 -18.86 -4.69 -1.94
C VAL A 130 -19.27 -3.46 -2.73
N GLY A 131 -19.01 -2.28 -2.17
CA GLY A 131 -19.31 -0.99 -2.78
C GLY A 131 -18.07 -0.10 -2.86
N CYS A 132 -18.04 0.81 -3.82
CA CYS A 132 -17.00 1.80 -4.02
C CYS A 132 -17.60 3.21 -3.97
N VAL A 133 -16.98 4.13 -3.24
CA VAL A 133 -17.45 5.51 -3.03
C VAL A 133 -16.37 6.49 -3.43
N ASP A 134 -16.73 7.48 -4.25
CA ASP A 134 -15.89 8.61 -4.62
C ASP A 134 -16.65 9.93 -4.36
N GLY A 135 -16.69 10.35 -3.10
CA GLY A 135 -17.39 11.58 -2.65
C GLY A 135 -18.91 11.65 -2.91
N GLY A 136 -19.49 10.64 -3.56
CA GLY A 136 -20.88 10.61 -4.02
C GLY A 136 -21.60 9.28 -3.71
N PRO A 137 -22.56 8.85 -4.54
CA PRO A 137 -23.27 7.59 -4.30
C PRO A 137 -22.35 6.38 -4.42
N GLU A 138 -22.63 5.35 -3.61
CA GLU A 138 -21.91 4.08 -3.66
C GLU A 138 -22.20 3.34 -4.97
N LEU A 139 -21.13 2.98 -5.68
CA LEU A 139 -21.17 2.12 -6.85
C LEU A 139 -21.03 0.67 -6.39
N ALA A 140 -21.98 -0.19 -6.77
CA ALA A 140 -21.88 -1.61 -6.50
C ALA A 140 -20.70 -2.22 -7.28
N MET A 141 -19.86 -2.97 -6.58
CA MET A 141 -18.82 -3.79 -7.20
C MET A 141 -19.38 -5.19 -7.44
N GLU A 142 -18.97 -5.80 -8.54
CA GLU A 142 -19.32 -7.16 -8.91
C GLU A 142 -18.13 -8.10 -8.71
N PRO A 143 -18.34 -9.38 -8.34
CA PRO A 143 -17.26 -10.35 -8.28
C PRO A 143 -16.57 -10.47 -9.64
N ALA A 144 -15.26 -10.27 -9.66
CA ALA A 144 -14.45 -10.46 -10.85
C ALA A 144 -14.39 -11.95 -11.19
N THR A 145 -14.55 -12.29 -12.47
CA THR A 145 -14.64 -13.70 -12.91
C THR A 145 -13.27 -14.35 -13.09
N GLU A 146 -12.24 -13.53 -13.30
CA GLU A 146 -10.90 -13.95 -13.67
C GLU A 146 -9.97 -14.16 -12.46
N VAL A 147 -10.24 -13.50 -11.32
CA VAL A 147 -9.46 -13.64 -10.08
C VAL A 147 -10.38 -13.84 -8.89
N ARG A 148 -10.19 -14.93 -8.15
CA ARG A 148 -10.93 -15.20 -6.90
C ARG A 148 -10.77 -14.06 -5.89
N LEU A 149 -11.79 -13.88 -5.07
CA LEU A 149 -11.85 -12.90 -3.98
C LEU A 149 -11.67 -11.44 -4.44
N THR A 150 -11.80 -11.19 -5.73
CA THR A 150 -11.65 -9.86 -6.33
C THR A 150 -13.02 -9.37 -6.74
N TRP A 151 -13.26 -8.08 -6.49
CA TRP A 151 -14.47 -7.36 -6.85
C TRP A 151 -14.07 -6.16 -7.68
N SER A 152 -14.91 -5.76 -8.63
CA SER A 152 -14.60 -4.63 -9.50
C SER A 152 -15.84 -3.83 -9.88
N CYS A 153 -15.63 -2.55 -10.17
CA CYS A 153 -16.63 -1.71 -10.82
C CYS A 153 -15.95 -0.72 -11.77
N GLY A 154 -16.67 -0.33 -12.82
CA GLY A 154 -16.27 0.81 -13.65
C GLY A 154 -16.64 2.11 -12.93
N VAL A 155 -15.70 3.05 -12.88
CA VAL A 155 -15.93 4.41 -12.41
C VAL A 155 -15.94 5.32 -13.64
N PRO A 156 -16.99 6.16 -13.81
CA PRO A 156 -17.04 7.11 -14.91
C PRO A 156 -15.86 8.08 -14.86
N GLY A 157 -15.58 8.75 -15.98
CA GLY A 157 -14.44 9.66 -16.07
C GLY A 157 -14.47 10.75 -14.98
N LEU A 158 -13.41 10.80 -14.19
CA LEU A 158 -13.22 11.80 -13.14
C LEU A 158 -12.50 13.03 -13.70
N GLY A 159 -12.77 14.20 -13.11
CA GLY A 159 -12.02 15.43 -13.42
C GLY A 159 -10.59 15.38 -12.89
N ASP A 160 -9.72 16.28 -13.35
CA ASP A 160 -8.34 16.37 -12.85
C ASP A 160 -8.27 16.64 -11.35
N GLY A 161 -7.25 16.10 -10.70
CA GLY A 161 -6.97 16.31 -9.28
C GLY A 161 -6.96 15.04 -8.44
N LEU A 162 -6.97 15.22 -7.11
CA LEU A 162 -6.98 14.14 -6.14
C LEU A 162 -8.43 13.73 -5.82
N HIS A 163 -8.69 12.42 -5.83
CA HIS A 163 -9.99 11.84 -5.51
C HIS A 163 -9.85 10.78 -4.42
N GLY A 164 -10.69 10.88 -3.39
CA GLY A 164 -10.70 9.97 -2.26
C GLY A 164 -11.65 8.80 -2.53
N ILE A 165 -11.09 7.61 -2.71
CA ILE A 165 -11.85 6.40 -3.03
C ILE A 165 -11.93 5.52 -1.80
N THR A 166 -13.14 5.12 -1.41
CA THR A 166 -13.39 4.16 -0.34
C THR A 166 -14.09 2.91 -0.88
N ALA A 167 -13.53 1.73 -0.61
CA ALA A 167 -14.22 0.47 -0.79
C ALA A 167 -14.79 -0.02 0.54
N ARG A 168 -16.03 -0.50 0.54
CA ARG A 168 -16.70 -1.07 1.70
C ARG A 168 -17.17 -2.48 1.40
N ALA A 169 -16.75 -3.45 2.20
CA ALA A 169 -17.22 -4.82 2.12
C ALA A 169 -18.15 -5.16 3.29
N ARG A 170 -19.18 -5.96 3.04
CA ARG A 170 -20.06 -6.54 4.06
C ARG A 170 -20.16 -8.05 3.90
N ASP A 171 -20.19 -8.76 5.01
CA ASP A 171 -20.39 -10.21 5.01
C ASP A 171 -21.74 -10.62 5.61
N ALA A 172 -22.08 -11.91 5.48
CA ALA A 172 -23.36 -12.48 5.89
C ALA A 172 -23.61 -12.44 7.41
N SER A 173 -22.61 -12.09 8.24
CA SER A 173 -22.82 -11.84 9.67
C SER A 173 -23.25 -10.40 9.97
N GLY A 174 -23.26 -9.53 8.97
CA GLY A 174 -23.50 -8.09 9.10
C GLY A 174 -22.23 -7.29 9.40
N ALA A 175 -21.07 -7.94 9.54
CA ALA A 175 -19.80 -7.26 9.74
C ALA A 175 -19.36 -6.51 8.47
N SER A 176 -18.69 -5.38 8.65
CA SER A 176 -18.22 -4.53 7.55
C SER A 176 -16.83 -4.01 7.80
N ALA A 177 -16.08 -3.80 6.72
CA ALA A 177 -14.78 -3.16 6.75
C ALA A 177 -14.61 -2.26 5.52
N ASP A 178 -13.75 -1.25 5.70
CA ASP A 178 -13.46 -0.24 4.71
C ASP A 178 -11.97 -0.24 4.34
N ASP A 179 -11.68 0.17 3.11
CA ASP A 179 -10.35 0.58 2.68
C ASP A 179 -10.42 1.86 1.90
N ALA A 180 -9.46 2.76 2.11
CA ALA A 180 -9.40 4.04 1.43
C ALA A 180 -8.05 4.28 0.77
N ILE A 181 -8.09 4.86 -0.43
CA ILE A 181 -6.93 5.38 -1.16
C ILE A 181 -7.25 6.76 -1.71
N THR A 182 -6.22 7.53 -2.00
CA THR A 182 -6.35 8.75 -2.81
C THR A 182 -5.74 8.49 -4.18
N ILE A 183 -6.52 8.61 -5.25
CA ILE A 183 -6.01 8.49 -6.61
C ILE A 183 -5.71 9.88 -7.18
N LEU A 184 -4.74 9.95 -8.09
CA LEU A 184 -4.47 11.17 -8.87
C LEU A 184 -5.00 10.97 -10.29
N VAL A 185 -5.85 11.90 -10.72
CA VAL A 185 -6.40 11.97 -12.08
C VAL A 185 -5.71 13.11 -12.84
N SER A 186 -5.22 12.81 -14.03
CA SER A 186 -4.58 13.78 -14.94
C SER A 186 -4.90 13.41 -16.39
N GLN A 187 -5.84 14.12 -17.00
CA GLN A 187 -6.27 13.89 -18.38
C GLN A 187 -5.15 14.19 -19.38
N SER A 188 -4.31 15.19 -19.11
CA SER A 188 -3.10 15.48 -19.90
C SER A 188 -2.06 14.37 -19.74
N GLY A 189 -2.06 13.69 -18.60
CA GLY A 189 -1.05 12.72 -18.24
C GLY A 189 0.19 13.31 -17.59
N GLU A 190 0.17 14.61 -17.33
CA GLU A 190 1.22 15.28 -16.59
C GLU A 190 1.20 14.83 -15.13
N TYR A 191 2.38 14.61 -14.58
CA TYR A 191 2.59 14.20 -13.21
C TYR A 191 3.81 14.93 -12.66
N ASP A 192 3.56 15.78 -11.67
CA ASP A 192 4.63 16.43 -10.91
C ASP A 192 5.29 15.40 -10.01
N ARG A 193 6.33 14.75 -10.55
CA ARG A 193 7.06 13.72 -9.82
C ARG A 193 7.71 14.33 -8.57
N PRO A 194 7.41 13.79 -7.36
CA PRO A 194 8.09 14.22 -6.15
C PRO A 194 9.61 14.05 -6.29
N ALA A 195 10.39 14.98 -5.74
CA ALA A 195 11.82 14.77 -5.57
C ALA A 195 12.03 13.56 -4.65
N ARG A 196 12.87 12.61 -5.10
CA ARG A 196 13.22 11.39 -4.36
C ARG A 196 14.72 11.33 -4.17
N ALA A 197 15.18 10.91 -2.99
CA ALA A 197 16.60 10.63 -2.76
C ALA A 197 17.03 9.41 -3.58
N ALA A 198 16.20 8.37 -3.60
CA ALA A 198 16.41 7.10 -4.29
C ALA A 198 17.77 6.45 -3.98
N ASP A 199 18.26 6.65 -2.76
CA ASP A 199 19.49 6.09 -2.21
C ASP A 199 19.26 4.79 -1.43
N GLY A 200 18.03 4.28 -1.49
CA GLY A 200 17.62 3.08 -0.77
C GLY A 200 17.61 3.28 0.74
N SER A 201 17.40 4.48 1.27
CA SER A 201 17.16 4.74 2.69
C SER A 201 15.67 5.01 2.99
N ASP A 202 15.35 5.37 4.24
CA ASP A 202 14.01 5.82 4.64
C ASP A 202 13.69 7.28 4.27
N ALA A 203 14.61 7.98 3.57
CA ALA A 203 14.42 9.37 3.18
C ALA A 203 13.18 9.61 2.30
N ASP A 204 12.76 8.59 1.54
CA ASP A 204 11.59 8.64 0.66
C ASP A 204 10.32 8.01 1.30
N CYS A 205 10.27 7.98 2.64
CA CYS A 205 9.12 7.47 3.39
C CYS A 205 7.82 8.17 3.00
N VAL A 206 6.76 7.38 2.82
CA VAL A 206 5.39 7.84 2.53
C VAL A 206 4.79 8.60 3.72
N GLY A 207 5.31 8.37 4.92
CA GLY A 207 4.83 8.98 6.16
C GLY A 207 3.58 8.30 6.72
N VAL A 208 2.93 8.98 7.67
CA VAL A 208 1.76 8.50 8.41
C VAL A 208 0.60 8.19 7.47
N TRP A 209 0.04 6.99 7.58
CA TRP A 209 -1.13 6.53 6.82
C TRP A 209 -1.98 5.55 7.66
N PRO A 210 -2.78 6.07 8.60
CA PRO A 210 -3.47 5.24 9.59
C PRO A 210 -4.49 4.29 8.95
N GLU A 211 -5.12 4.68 7.84
CA GLU A 211 -6.07 3.85 7.08
C GLU A 211 -5.41 2.58 6.51
N LYS A 212 -4.08 2.58 6.33
CA LYS A 212 -3.30 1.39 5.97
C LYS A 212 -2.58 0.76 7.16
N GLY A 213 -2.72 1.32 8.35
CA GLY A 213 -2.07 0.87 9.58
C GLY A 213 -0.64 1.37 9.76
N ILE A 214 -0.23 2.43 9.06
CA ILE A 214 1.06 3.12 9.26
C ILE A 214 0.84 4.25 10.25
N LEU A 215 1.21 4.02 11.52
CA LEU A 215 0.95 4.98 12.60
C LEU A 215 1.98 6.11 12.63
N GLY A 216 3.22 5.82 12.20
CA GLY A 216 4.34 6.75 12.15
C GLY A 216 4.76 7.28 13.52
N THR A 217 4.41 6.58 14.60
CA THR A 217 4.86 6.97 15.94
C THR A 217 6.28 6.48 16.21
N GLN A 218 6.65 5.32 15.68
CA GLN A 218 8.02 4.79 15.62
C GLN A 218 8.79 4.99 16.96
N LEU A 219 8.08 4.72 18.06
CA LEU A 219 8.51 5.10 19.42
C LEU A 219 9.60 4.19 19.98
N GLY A 220 9.94 3.10 19.29
CA GLY A 220 10.87 2.12 19.79
C GLY A 220 12.32 2.37 19.40
N PRO A 221 13.21 1.51 19.92
CA PRO A 221 14.64 1.65 19.79
C PRO A 221 15.15 1.56 18.35
N ASN A 222 14.45 0.85 17.47
CA ASN A 222 14.92 0.60 16.10
C ASN A 222 15.06 1.90 15.31
N LYS A 223 14.09 2.82 15.39
CA LYS A 223 14.23 4.14 14.76
C LYS A 223 15.13 5.08 15.55
N ASN A 224 15.08 5.00 16.88
CA ASN A 224 15.78 5.93 17.75
C ASN A 224 17.24 5.55 18.03
N ARG A 225 17.76 4.47 17.42
CA ARG A 225 19.10 3.90 17.67
C ARG A 225 19.38 3.68 19.16
N ARG A 226 18.35 3.36 19.94
CA ARG A 226 18.48 3.03 21.38
C ARG A 226 18.56 1.53 21.55
N LYS A 227 19.06 1.05 22.69
CA LYS A 227 18.93 -0.37 23.05
C LYS A 227 17.63 -0.56 23.83
N TRP A 228 17.00 -1.72 23.66
CA TRP A 228 15.96 -2.22 24.57
C TRP A 228 16.54 -2.36 25.98
#